data_AF-A0A6V8MEI5-F1
#
_entry.id   AF-A0A6V8MEI5-F1
#
_cell.length_a   1.000
_cell.length_b   1.000
_cell.length_c   1.000
_cell.angle_alpha   90.00
_cell.angle_beta   90.00
_cell.angle_gamma   90.00
#
_symmetry.space_group_name_H-M   'P 1'
#
loop_
_entity.id
_entity.type
_entity.pdbx_description
1 polymer ?
#
loop_
_entity_poly.entity_id
_entity_poly.type
_entity_poly.pdbx_seq_one_letter_code
_entity_poly.pdbx_strand_id
1 'polypeptide(L)' 'MRRLITILLLLFVLVPVALGAEFWGSSRSNKYHFPSCKWAQKISSHNLIKFSSPSDAQKSGYVPCKVCRPPR' A
#
# COMPACT_ATOMS: atom_id res chain seq x y z
N MET A 1 -4.95 -40.66 -4.09
CA MET A 1 -5.20 -39.67 -3.01
C MET A 1 -3.95 -38.93 -2.55
N ARG A 2 -2.77 -39.56 -2.41
CA ARG A 2 -1.51 -38.87 -2.03
C ARG A 2 -0.91 -37.94 -3.11
N ARG A 3 -1.19 -38.20 -4.40
CA ARG A 3 -0.76 -37.35 -5.54
C ARG A 3 -1.55 -36.04 -5.66
N LEU A 4 -2.78 -35.98 -5.14
CA LEU A 4 -3.61 -34.76 -5.15
C LEU A 4 -3.17 -33.78 -4.05
N ILE A 5 -2.72 -34.30 -2.90
CA ILE A 5 -2.22 -33.50 -1.77
C ILE A 5 -0.89 -32.82 -2.13
N THR A 6 -0.04 -33.47 -2.93
CA THR A 6 1.25 -32.91 -3.38
C THR A 6 1.09 -31.81 -4.43
N ILE A 7 0.09 -31.90 -5.31
CA ILE A 7 -0.23 -30.84 -6.27
C ILE A 7 -0.82 -29.60 -5.56
N LEU A 8 -1.63 -29.80 -4.52
CA LEU A 8 -2.22 -28.71 -3.72
C LEU A 8 -1.17 -27.93 -2.91
N LEU A 9 -0.14 -28.61 -2.40
CA LEU A 9 0.99 -27.98 -1.70
C LEU A 9 1.92 -27.21 -2.67
N LEU A 10 2.13 -27.70 -3.89
CA LEU A 10 2.92 -27.00 -4.92
C LEU A 10 2.26 -25.71 -5.42
N LEU A 11 0.92 -25.65 -5.45
CA LEU A 11 0.16 -24.46 -5.85
C LEU A 11 0.28 -23.29 -4.86
N PHE A 12 0.54 -23.56 -3.58
CA PHE A 12 0.61 -22.53 -2.54
C PHE A 12 1.99 -21.84 -2.45
N VAL A 13 3.05 -22.44 -3.01
CA VAL A 13 4.43 -21.91 -2.97
C VAL A 13 4.67 -20.83 -4.05
N LEU A 14 3.83 -20.79 -5.09
CA LEU A 14 4.00 -19.88 -6.23
C LEU A 14 3.32 -18.52 -6.05
N VAL A 15 2.69 -18.23 -4.92
CA VAL A 15 2.10 -16.91 -4.66
C VAL A 15 3.17 -16.00 -4.09
N PRO A 16 3.74 -15.04 -4.85
CA PRO A 16 4.61 -14.05 -4.26
C PRO A 16 3.75 -13.22 -3.30
N VAL A 17 4.05 -13.30 -2.01
CA VAL A 17 3.49 -12.37 -1.03
C VAL A 17 4.13 -11.02 -1.35
N ALA A 18 3.45 -10.22 -2.15
CA ALA A 18 3.87 -8.87 -2.44
C ALA A 18 3.73 -8.04 -1.15
N LEU A 19 4.80 -7.99 -0.34
CA LEU A 19 4.97 -6.99 0.71
C LEU A 19 5.24 -5.63 0.03
N GLY A 20 4.24 -5.12 -0.70
CA GLY A 20 4.26 -3.75 -1.18
C GLY A 20 4.17 -2.80 0.01
N ALA A 21 5.06 -1.81 0.08
CA ALA A 21 4.90 -0.72 1.03
C ALA A 21 3.62 0.07 0.70
N GLU A 22 2.65 0.08 1.62
CA GLU A 22 1.40 0.80 1.45
C GLU A 22 1.60 2.29 1.77
N PHE A 23 1.08 3.19 0.93
CA PHE A 23 1.09 4.64 1.16
C PHE A 23 -0.33 5.18 1.28
N TRP A 24 -0.56 6.04 2.26
CA TRP A 24 -1.89 6.57 2.57
C TRP A 24 -2.00 8.01 2.11
N GLY A 25 -3.04 8.33 1.36
CA GLY A 25 -3.46 9.67 0.98
C GLY A 25 -4.87 9.99 1.47
N SER A 26 -5.26 11.26 1.34
CA SER A 26 -6.62 11.71 1.66
C SER A 26 -7.30 12.23 0.39
N SER A 27 -8.59 11.97 0.19
CA SER A 27 -9.36 12.61 -0.89
C SER A 27 -9.47 14.13 -0.71
N ARG A 28 -9.25 14.64 0.51
CA ARG A 28 -9.28 16.07 0.85
C ARG A 28 -7.92 16.78 0.74
N SER A 29 -6.85 16.07 0.42
CA SER A 29 -5.52 16.67 0.26
C SER A 29 -4.64 15.84 -0.67
N ASN A 30 -3.81 16.47 -1.48
CA ASN A 30 -2.89 15.77 -2.37
C ASN A 30 -1.61 15.25 -1.68
N LYS A 31 -1.63 14.89 -0.40
CA LYS A 31 -0.45 14.40 0.33
C LYS A 31 -0.53 12.89 0.50
N TYR A 32 0.56 12.18 0.21
CA TYR A 32 0.71 10.78 0.59
C TYR A 32 1.74 10.61 1.71
N HIS A 33 1.54 9.56 2.48
CA HIS A 33 2.19 9.32 3.76
C HIS A 33 2.56 7.85 3.90
N PHE A 34 3.55 7.55 4.74
CA PHE A 34 3.62 6.23 5.37
C PHE A 34 2.43 6.04 6.34
N PRO A 35 1.92 4.80 6.53
CA PRO A 35 0.82 4.51 7.47
C PRO A 35 1.16 4.92 8.91
N SER A 36 2.44 4.86 9.28
CA SER A 36 2.96 5.28 10.59
C SER A 36 2.96 6.79 10.80
N CYS A 37 2.73 7.61 9.77
CA CYS A 37 2.73 9.06 9.90
C CYS A 37 1.57 9.55 10.76
N LYS A 38 1.84 10.46 11.71
CA LYS A 38 0.79 11.09 12.55
C LYS A 38 -0.34 11.73 11.76
N TRP A 39 -0.08 12.19 10.54
CA TRP A 39 -1.09 12.78 9.66
C TRP A 39 -1.91 11.71 8.93
N ALA A 40 -1.29 10.58 8.57
CA ALA A 40 -2.00 9.43 7.99
C ALA A 40 -3.02 8.87 8.97
N GLN A 41 -2.64 8.72 10.24
CA GLN A 41 -3.53 8.21 11.30
C GLN A 41 -4.73 9.13 11.60
N LYS A 42 -4.69 10.39 11.14
CA LYS A 42 -5.79 11.35 11.28
C LYS A 42 -6.71 11.40 10.05
N ILE A 43 -6.39 10.66 8.99
CA ILE A 43 -7.25 10.57 7.83
C ILE A 43 -8.48 9.75 8.22
N SER A 44 -9.66 10.33 8.07
CA SER A 44 -10.90 9.58 8.28
C SER A 44 -11.02 8.45 7.27
N SER A 45 -11.61 7.32 7.68
CA SER A 45 -11.78 6.14 6.82
C SER A 45 -12.45 6.47 5.47
N HIS A 46 -13.44 7.36 5.46
CA HIS A 46 -14.14 7.78 4.24
C HIS A 46 -13.30 8.65 3.28
N ASN A 47 -12.20 9.25 3.75
CA ASN A 47 -11.29 10.02 2.90
C ASN A 47 -10.00 9.24 2.60
N LEU A 48 -9.77 8.07 3.21
CA LEU A 48 -8.53 7.33 3.07
C LEU A 48 -8.40 6.72 1.66
N ILE A 49 -7.31 7.05 0.98
CA ILE A 49 -6.90 6.47 -0.28
C ILE A 49 -5.60 5.72 -0.05
N LYS A 50 -5.47 4.51 -0.59
CA LYS A 50 -4.28 3.67 -0.44
C LYS A 50 -3.59 3.52 -1.79
N PHE A 51 -2.28 3.67 -1.80
CA PHE A 51 -1.43 3.46 -2.97
C PHE A 51 -0.44 2.31 -2.70
N SER A 52 -0.22 1.47 -3.71
CA SER A 52 0.74 0.37 -3.69
C SER A 52 2.20 0.82 -3.82
N SER A 53 2.42 2.03 -4.34
CA SER A 53 3.76 2.60 -4.50
C SER A 53 3.72 4.13 -4.48
N PRO A 54 4.87 4.80 -4.25
CA PRO A 54 4.96 6.25 -4.41
C PRO A 54 4.71 6.70 -5.85
N SER A 55 5.09 5.87 -6.83
CA SER A 55 4.88 6.15 -8.25
C SER A 55 3.38 6.23 -8.55
N ASP A 56 2.58 5.31 -8.01
CA ASP A 56 1.12 5.32 -8.19
C ASP A 56 0.50 6.57 -7.56
N ALA A 57 0.92 6.93 -6.34
CA ALA A 57 0.46 8.15 -5.68
C ALA A 57 0.75 9.40 -6.52
N GLN A 58 1.95 9.50 -7.08
CA GLN A 58 2.36 10.65 -7.91
C GLN A 58 1.65 10.70 -9.25
N LYS A 59 1.45 9.55 -9.91
CA LYS A 59 0.61 9.47 -11.12
C LYS A 59 -0.82 9.91 -10.85
N SER A 60 -1.33 9.68 -9.64
CA SER A 60 -2.63 10.19 -9.17
C SER A 60 -2.59 11.67 -8.71
N GLY A 61 -1.48 12.38 -8.86
CA GLY A 61 -1.36 13.81 -8.52
C GLY A 61 -1.03 14.11 -7.05
N TYR A 62 -0.66 13.10 -6.26
CA TYR A 62 -0.26 13.27 -4.87
C TYR A 62 1.23 13.60 -4.76
N VAL A 63 1.61 14.34 -3.72
CA VAL A 63 2.99 14.75 -3.43
C VAL A 63 3.41 14.24 -2.03
N PRO A 64 4.70 13.95 -1.81
CA PRO A 64 5.15 13.36 -0.56
C PRO A 64 4.90 14.30 0.62
N CYS A 65 4.44 13.73 1.74
CA CYS A 65 4.36 14.47 2.98
C CYS A 65 5.76 14.93 3.44
N LYS A 66 5.92 16.22 3.72
CA LYS A 66 7.19 16.77 4.19
C LYS A 66 7.59 16.31 5.61
N VAL A 67 6.65 15.76 6.38
CA VAL A 67 6.90 15.29 7.76
C VAL A 67 7.50 13.89 7.76
N CYS A 68 6.82 12.91 7.14
CA CYS A 68 7.33 11.54 7.08
C CYS A 68 8.21 11.26 5.86
N ARG A 69 8.34 12.22 4.93
CA ARG A 69 9.24 12.19 3.77
C ARG A 69 9.26 10.84 3.03
N PRO A 70 8.09 10.35 2.57
CA PRO A 70 8.07 9.12 1.78
C PRO A 70 8.83 9.32 0.45
N PRO A 71 9.32 8.24 -0.18
CA PRO A 71 10.07 8.32 -1.44
C PRO A 71 9.25 8.99 -2.53
N ARG A 72 9.92 9.60 -3.51
CA ARG A 72 9.34 10.01 -4.79
C ARG A 72 9.62 8.92 -5.82
#